data_AF-A0A0R1HIK5-F1
#
_entry.id   AF-A0A0R1HIK5-F1
#
_cell.length_a   1.000
_cell.length_b   1.000
_cell.length_c   1.000
_cell.angle_alpha   90.00
_cell.angle_beta   90.00
_cell.angle_gamma   90.00
#
_symmetry.space_group_name_H-M   'P 1'
#
loop_
_entity.id
_entity.type
_entity.pdbx_description
1 polymer ?
#
loop_
_entity_poly.entity_id
_entity_poly.type
_entity_poly.pdbx_seq_one_letter_code
_entity_poly.pdbx_strand_id
1 'polypeptide(L)' 'MKFGTFSKNWYTVSLDTEKQIFIASSKNNPAISGSGVTIETAVSNLSSEMKYVQSGQLV' A
#
# COMPACT_ATOMS: atom_id res chain seq x y z
N MET A 1 15.08 16.81 -18.91
CA MET A 1 14.74 15.69 -18.02
C MET A 1 13.23 15.69 -17.80
N LYS A 2 12.52 14.62 -18.16
CA LYS A 2 11.09 14.45 -17.80
C LYS A 2 11.05 13.60 -16.53
N PHE A 3 10.84 14.23 -15.38
CA PHE A 3 10.54 13.49 -14.17
C PHE A 3 9.15 12.86 -14.38
N GLY A 4 9.12 11.54 -14.54
CA GLY A 4 7.87 10.80 -14.61
C GLY A 4 7.01 11.18 -13.41
N THR A 5 5.70 11.22 -13.59
CA THR A 5 4.71 11.49 -12.53
C THR A 5 4.87 10.43 -11.45
N PHE A 6 5.74 10.70 -10.47
CA PHE A 6 5.89 9.83 -9.30
C PHE A 6 4.53 9.79 -8.62
N SER A 7 4.01 8.58 -8.44
CA SER A 7 2.77 8.30 -7.73
C SER A 7 2.67 9.21 -6.50
N LYS A 8 1.64 10.06 -6.45
CA LYS A 8 1.35 10.93 -5.29
C LYS A 8 0.97 10.13 -4.03
N ASN A 9 0.87 8.81 -4.12
CA ASN A 9 0.52 7.96 -2.99
C ASN A 9 1.77 7.77 -2.13
N TRP A 10 1.80 8.49 -1.02
CA TRP A 10 2.81 8.32 0.02
C TRP A 10 2.47 7.08 0.85
N TYR A 11 3.31 6.06 0.74
CA TYR A 11 3.22 4.83 1.52
C TYR A 11 4.58 4.49 2.14
N THR A 12 4.55 3.73 3.22
CA THR A 12 5.73 3.11 3.83
C THR A 12 5.71 1.63 3.53
N VAL A 13 6.89 1.01 3.37
CA VAL A 13 7.01 -0.44 3.21
C VAL A 13 7.89 -0.98 4.34
N SER A 14 7.41 -2.02 5.02
CA SER A 14 8.17 -2.77 6.03
C SER A 14 8.19 -4.25 5.68
N LEU A 15 9.24 -4.96 6.11
CA LEU A 15 9.32 -6.41 6.03
C LEU A 15 8.91 -7.01 7.37
N ASP A 16 7.85 -7.83 7.37
CA ASP A 16 7.55 -8.73 8.48
C ASP A 16 8.46 -9.96 8.34
N THR A 17 9.45 -10.06 9.22
CA THR A 17 10.47 -11.11 9.17
C THR A 17 9.96 -12.47 9.67
N GLU A 18 8.89 -12.49 10.47
CA GLU A 18 8.30 -13.74 10.95
C GLU A 18 7.53 -14.45 9.82
N LYS A 19 6.80 -13.66 9.04
CA LYS A 19 5.99 -14.15 7.91
C LYS A 19 6.71 -14.05 6.56
N GLN A 20 7.85 -13.37 6.50
CA GLN A 20 8.62 -13.09 5.29
C GLN A 20 7.79 -12.40 4.19
N ILE A 21 6.95 -11.45 4.61
CA ILE A 21 6.09 -10.68 3.70
C ILE A 21 6.37 -9.18 3.83
N PHE A 22 6.24 -8.46 2.73
CA PHE A 22 6.23 -7.01 2.73
C PHE A 22 4.84 -6.49 3.08
N ILE A 23 4.82 -5.44 3.88
CA ILE A 23 3.62 -4.72 4.28
C ILE A 23 3.78 -3.28 3.80
N ALA A 24 2.89 -2.84 2.92
CA ALA A 24 2.79 -1.47 2.46
C ALA A 24 1.63 -0.78 3.18
N SER A 25 1.88 0.34 3.83
CA SER A 25 0.85 1.07 4.59
C SER A 25 0.71 2.51 4.09
N SER A 26 -0.52 3.01 4.06
CA SER A 26 -0.80 4.40 3.75
C SER A 26 -0.23 5.33 4.81
N LYS A 27 0.52 6.36 4.41
CA LYS A 27 1.04 7.34 5.37
C LYS A 27 -0.06 8.22 5.98
N ASN A 28 -1.15 8.43 5.24
CA ASN A 28 -2.27 9.27 5.68
C ASN A 28 -3.26 8.50 6.57
N ASN A 29 -3.33 7.17 6.43
CA ASN A 29 -4.16 6.31 7.26
C ASN A 29 -3.51 4.94 7.42
N PRO A 30 -2.66 4.75 8.45
CA PRO A 30 -1.91 3.50 8.65
C PRO A 30 -2.79 2.25 8.85
N ALA A 31 -4.09 2.41 9.15
CA ALA A 31 -5.03 1.29 9.20
C ALA A 31 -5.31 0.68 7.83
N ILE A 32 -5.01 1.40 6.74
CA ILE A 32 -5.08 0.89 5.38
C ILE A 32 -3.70 0.37 5.00
N SER A 33 -3.61 -0.95 4.86
CA SER A 33 -2.37 -1.64 4.51
C SER A 33 -2.63 -2.76 3.50
N GLY A 34 -1.66 -3.02 2.63
CA GLY A 34 -1.62 -4.19 1.77
C GLY A 34 -0.37 -5.02 2.06
N SER A 35 -0.50 -6.33 2.03
CA SER A 35 0.62 -7.27 2.22
C SER A 35 0.92 -8.05 0.95
N GLY A 36 2.17 -8.47 0.75
CA GLY A 36 2.57 -9.31 -0.38
C GLY A 36 3.95 -9.91 -0.22
N VAL A 37 4.24 -10.98 -0.96
CA VAL A 37 5.57 -11.62 -0.98
C VAL A 37 6.62 -10.71 -1.63
N THR A 38 6.19 -9.82 -2.53
CA THR A 38 7.04 -8.78 -3.11
C THR A 38 6.51 -7.40 -2.75
N ILE A 39 7.39 -6.39 -2.83
CA ILE A 39 7.03 -4.98 -2.62
C ILE A 39 5.93 -4.57 -3.59
N GLU A 40 6.02 -4.97 -4.87
CA GLU A 40 5.05 -4.64 -5.91
C GLU A 40 3.66 -5.18 -5.57
N THR A 41 3.57 -6.43 -5.10
CA THR A 41 2.31 -7.02 -4.67
C THR A 41 1.74 -6.30 -3.45
N ALA A 42 2.57 -5.97 -2.46
CA ALA A 42 2.13 -5.23 -1.27
C ALA A 42 1.56 -3.84 -1.65
N VAL A 43 2.23 -3.12 -2.56
CA VAL A 43 1.79 -1.80 -3.02
C VAL A 43 0.53 -1.89 -3.88
N SER A 44 0.41 -2.91 -4.73
CA SER A 44 -0.80 -3.16 -5.53
C SER A 44 -2.01 -3.43 -4.64
N ASN A 45 -1.82 -4.24 -3.60
CA ASN A 45 -2.87 -4.54 -2.62
C ASN A 45 -3.25 -3.28 -1.83
N LEU A 46 -2.27 -2.48 -1.37
CA LEU A 46 -2.54 -1.20 -0.71
C LEU A 46 -3.36 -0.26 -1.60
N SER A 47 -3.01 -0.15 -2.89
CA SER A 47 -3.75 0.66 -3.86
C SER A 47 -5.20 0.19 -4.02
N SER A 48 -5.42 -1.12 -3.96
CA SER A 48 -6.76 -1.71 -4.02
C SER A 48 -7.55 -1.38 -2.75
N GLU A 49 -6.98 -1.57 -1.57
CA GLU A 49 -7.59 -1.21 -0.28
C GLU A 49 -7.92 0.28 -0.19
N MET A 50 -7.02 1.16 -0.64
CA MET A 50 -7.29 2.61 -0.71
C MET A 50 -8.50 2.93 -1.59
N LYS A 51 -8.67 2.23 -2.72
CA LYS A 51 -9.84 2.41 -3.60
C LYS A 51 -11.12 1.89 -2.93
N TYR A 52 -11.07 0.77 -2.23
CA TYR A 52 -12.22 0.22 -1.48
C TYR A 52 -12.67 1.18 -0.37
N VAL A 53 -11.74 1.71 0.43
CA VAL A 53 -12.07 2.68 1.49
C VAL A 53 -12.62 3.98 0.92
N GLN A 54 -12.09 4.47 -0.22
CA GLN A 54 -12.62 5.66 -0.90
C GLN A 54 -14.00 5.44 -1.53
N SER A 55 -14.34 4.20 -1.87
CA SER A 55 -15.61 3.84 -2.51
C SER A 55 -16.75 3.56 -1.51
N GLY A 56 -16.50 3.70 -0.20
CA GLY A 56 -17.56 3.80 0.80
C GLY A 56 -18.38 2.54 1.06
N GLN A 57 -17.73 1.39 1.30
CA GLN A 57 -18.42 0.25 1.91
C GLN A 57 -17.90 0.03 3.33
N LEU A 58 -18.53 0.75 4.27
CA LEU A 58 -18.59 0.36 5.68
C LEU A 58 -19.44 -0.92 5.73
N VAL A 59 -18.85 -2.04 6.18
CA VAL A 59 -19.62 -3.15 6.77
C VAL A 59 -19.62 -2.99 8.27
#